data_AF-A0A1Q7K2M6-F1
#
_entry.id   AF-A0A1Q7K2M6-F1
#
_cell.length_a   1.000
_cell.length_b   1.000
_cell.length_c   1.000
_cell.angle_alpha   90.00
_cell.angle_beta   90.00
_cell.angle_gamma   90.00
#
_symmetry.space_group_name_H-M   'P 1'
#
loop_
_entity.id
_entity.type
_entity.pdbx_description
1 polymer ?
#
loop_
_entity_poly.entity_id
_entity_poly.type
_entity_poly.pdbx_seq_one_letter_code
_entity_poly.pdbx_strand_id
1 'polypeptide(L)'
;MRFSPYLFLFPLFPYTFFSASSAYLRLNSSSPLLVEGNHRMTPTSDPARQLLRHTLATVAYRGGKALRGAPDHFASFHLGDKTRTPAQILAHMGDLFDWALSIAKGQQVARFFAALKKFDDYLSSTEPLHGSAEGIFQGPVADALNHIGQIAMLRRLAGSPIMGENYYNADIAVGRLGLDQSAPRREFE
;
A
#
# COMPACT_ATOMS: atom_id res chain seq x y z
N MET A 1 -15.96 14.95 -34.85
CA MET A 1 -15.03 14.14 -34.04
C MET A 1 -14.29 15.05 -33.09
N ARG A 2 -14.70 15.11 -31.81
CA ARG A 2 -14.01 15.85 -30.74
C ARG A 2 -13.62 14.83 -29.67
N PHE A 3 -12.32 14.70 -29.43
CA PHE A 3 -11.79 13.90 -28.32
C PHE A 3 -11.88 14.72 -27.01
N SER A 4 -12.44 14.11 -25.97
CA SER A 4 -12.53 14.65 -24.62
C SER A 4 -11.25 14.28 -23.84
N PRO A 5 -10.49 15.23 -23.26
CA PRO A 5 -9.27 14.96 -22.53
C PRO A 5 -9.52 15.04 -21.02
N TYR A 6 -10.10 14.00 -20.41
CA TYR A 6 -10.15 13.90 -18.95
C TYR A 6 -10.05 12.43 -18.53
N LEU A 7 -8.84 11.96 -18.22
CA LEU A 7 -8.63 10.84 -17.29
C LEU A 7 -7.16 10.74 -16.83
N PHE A 8 -6.64 11.78 -16.16
CA PHE A 8 -5.48 11.64 -15.28
C PHE A 8 -5.60 12.66 -14.15
N LEU A 9 -6.38 12.31 -13.13
CA LEU A 9 -6.29 12.93 -11.82
C LEU A 9 -6.21 11.80 -10.79
N PHE A 10 -4.99 11.49 -10.36
CA PHE A 10 -4.80 10.83 -9.07
C PHE A 10 -5.30 11.79 -7.99
N PRO A 11 -6.27 11.42 -7.14
CA PRO A 11 -6.60 12.25 -6.00
C PRO A 11 -5.44 12.17 -5.00
N LEU A 12 -4.76 13.30 -4.81
CA LEU A 12 -3.98 13.57 -3.61
C LEU A 12 -4.96 13.56 -2.43
N PHE A 13 -5.05 12.45 -1.71
CA PHE A 13 -5.85 12.38 -0.48
C PHE A 13 -5.10 13.08 0.68
N PRO A 14 -5.79 13.88 1.51
CA PRO A 14 -5.21 14.47 2.70
C PRO A 14 -5.10 13.42 3.81
N TYR A 15 -3.92 13.32 4.43
CA TYR A 15 -3.70 12.43 5.57
C TYR A 15 -4.24 13.05 6.87
N THR A 16 -5.21 12.40 7.49
CA THR A 16 -5.54 12.57 8.91
C THR A 16 -4.55 11.78 9.75
N PHE A 17 -3.87 12.45 10.68
CA PHE A 17 -3.04 11.83 11.71
C PHE A 17 -3.86 10.86 12.58
N PHE A 18 -3.37 9.63 12.77
CA PHE A 18 -3.79 8.81 13.90
C PHE A 18 -2.61 8.00 14.45
N SER A 19 -2.33 8.22 15.73
CA SER A 19 -1.33 7.51 16.54
C SER A 19 -2.05 6.43 17.33
N ALA A 20 -1.61 5.18 17.21
CA ALA A 20 -1.88 4.15 18.23
C ALA A 20 -0.80 3.07 18.22
N SER A 21 -0.37 2.75 19.43
CA SER A 21 0.78 1.95 19.82
C SER A 21 0.40 0.49 20.10
N SER A 22 1.38 -0.40 19.91
CA SER A 22 1.65 -1.65 20.66
C SER A 22 0.52 -2.70 20.84
N ALA A 23 0.68 -3.84 20.15
CA ALA A 23 0.90 -5.18 20.76
C ALA A 23 0.55 -6.30 19.76
N TYR A 24 1.56 -6.87 19.10
CA TYR A 24 1.43 -8.12 18.33
C TYR A 24 2.04 -9.27 19.14
N LEU A 25 1.16 -10.18 19.56
CA LEU A 25 1.34 -11.64 19.73
C LEU A 25 2.62 -12.15 20.44
N ARG A 26 2.43 -12.61 21.68
CA ARG A 26 3.14 -13.77 22.25
C ARG A 26 2.11 -14.86 22.48
N LEU A 27 2.39 -16.09 22.03
CA LEU A 27 2.16 -17.35 22.77
C LEU A 27 2.60 -18.57 21.93
N ASN A 28 3.16 -19.55 22.64
CA ASN A 28 3.60 -20.91 22.26
C ASN A 28 4.91 -21.04 21.46
N SER A 29 5.86 -21.93 21.80
CA SER A 29 5.81 -23.17 22.62
C SER A 29 7.20 -23.50 23.22
N SER A 30 7.22 -24.24 24.33
CA SER A 30 8.43 -24.76 24.99
C SER A 30 8.43 -26.29 25.00
N SER A 31 9.49 -26.90 24.46
CA SER A 31 10.00 -28.24 24.82
C SER A 31 11.52 -28.28 24.48
N PRO A 32 12.39 -28.88 25.33
CA PRO A 32 13.83 -28.62 25.26
C PRO A 32 14.69 -29.82 24.77
N LEU A 33 15.93 -29.45 24.37
CA LEU A 33 17.15 -30.26 24.19
C LEU A 33 17.29 -31.09 22.90
N LEU A 34 18.10 -30.61 21.96
CA LEU A 34 19.43 -31.16 21.66
C LEU A 34 20.33 -30.04 21.11
N VAL A 35 21.52 -29.90 21.71
CA VAL A 35 22.57 -28.96 21.33
C VAL A 35 23.38 -29.61 20.21
N GLU A 36 23.18 -29.18 18.97
CA GLU A 36 24.15 -29.32 17.89
C GLU A 36 24.34 -27.97 17.21
N GLY A 37 25.58 -27.72 16.76
CA GLY A 37 26.13 -26.39 16.54
C GLY A 37 25.38 -25.56 15.51
N ASN A 38 24.55 -24.63 15.97
CA ASN A 38 24.05 -23.56 15.13
C ASN A 38 25.17 -22.52 14.98
N HIS A 39 25.92 -22.64 13.88
CA HIS A 39 26.54 -21.50 13.23
C HIS A 39 25.51 -20.37 13.26
N ARG A 40 25.74 -19.35 14.09
CA ARG A 40 24.94 -18.12 14.01
C ARG A 40 25.08 -17.67 12.57
N MET A 41 24.09 -17.94 11.74
CA MET A 41 23.83 -17.13 10.56
C MET A 41 23.65 -15.72 11.11
N THR A 42 24.74 -14.97 11.19
CA THR A 42 24.66 -13.52 11.09
C THR A 42 23.77 -13.28 9.89
N PRO A 43 22.65 -12.55 10.01
CA PRO A 43 21.78 -12.32 8.88
C PRO A 43 22.65 -11.68 7.81
N THR A 44 22.98 -12.44 6.77
CA THR A 44 23.76 -11.96 5.64
C THR A 44 23.00 -10.75 5.16
N SER A 45 23.62 -9.58 5.28
CA SER A 45 22.93 -8.33 4.98
C SER A 45 22.44 -8.40 3.54
N ASP A 46 21.11 -8.45 3.37
CA ASP A 46 20.45 -8.44 2.08
C ASP A 46 21.13 -7.41 1.14
N PRO A 47 21.83 -7.84 0.08
CA PRO A 47 22.61 -6.94 -0.77
C PRO A 47 21.76 -5.84 -1.41
N ALA A 48 20.50 -6.14 -1.76
CA ALA A 48 19.58 -5.14 -2.31
C ALA A 48 19.24 -4.08 -1.24
N ARG A 49 19.04 -4.51 0.01
CA ARG A 49 18.85 -3.59 1.14
C ARG A 49 20.08 -2.73 1.39
N GLN A 50 21.29 -3.28 1.29
CA GLN A 50 22.52 -2.49 1.45
C GLN A 50 22.70 -1.47 0.32
N LEU A 51 22.38 -1.85 -0.92
CA LEU A 51 22.37 -0.93 -2.06
C LEU A 51 21.38 0.23 -1.85
N LEU A 52 20.17 -0.06 -1.36
CA LEU A 52 19.17 0.97 -1.05
C LEU A 52 19.65 1.89 0.07
N ARG A 53 20.24 1.35 1.15
CA ARG A 53 20.82 2.16 2.24
C ARG A 53 21.93 3.09 1.74
N HIS A 54 22.83 2.59 0.88
CA HIS A 54 23.86 3.42 0.24
C HIS A 54 23.24 4.50 -0.66
N THR A 55 22.20 4.16 -1.42
CA THR A 55 21.47 5.11 -2.26
C THR A 55 20.80 6.21 -1.43
N LEU A 56 20.20 5.88 -0.28
CA LEU A 56 19.64 6.86 0.65
C LEU A 56 20.70 7.82 1.19
N ALA A 57 21.88 7.31 1.57
CA ALA A 57 23.01 8.15 1.96
C ALA A 57 23.45 9.09 0.82
N THR A 58 23.43 8.60 -0.42
CA THR A 58 23.72 9.38 -1.62
C THR A 58 22.70 10.49 -1.86
N VAL A 59 21.40 10.19 -1.72
CA VAL A 59 20.32 11.20 -1.82
C VAL A 59 20.49 12.27 -0.74
N ALA A 60 20.71 11.86 0.51
CA ALA A 60 20.90 12.78 1.63
C ALA A 60 22.10 13.70 1.40
N TYR A 61 23.23 13.15 0.93
CA TYR A 61 24.42 13.95 0.63
C TYR A 61 24.18 14.94 -0.51
N ARG A 62 23.57 14.49 -1.62
CA ARG A 62 23.28 15.35 -2.78
C ARG A 62 22.24 16.43 -2.46
N GLY A 63 21.17 16.07 -1.76
CA GLY A 63 20.15 17.01 -1.30
C GLY A 63 20.74 18.04 -0.34
N GLY A 64 21.50 17.58 0.67
CA GLY A 64 22.22 18.47 1.58
C GLY A 64 23.17 19.42 0.85
N LYS A 65 23.90 18.94 -0.17
CA LYS A 65 24.76 19.79 -1.00
C LYS A 65 23.97 20.84 -1.78
N ALA A 66 22.81 20.50 -2.32
CA ALA A 66 21.97 21.43 -3.06
C ALA A 66 21.29 22.49 -2.17
N LEU A 67 21.00 22.14 -0.91
CA LEU A 67 20.30 23.02 0.04
C LEU A 67 21.25 23.89 0.88
N ARG A 68 22.50 23.46 1.07
CA ARG A 68 23.44 24.12 1.97
C ARG A 68 23.73 25.56 1.52
N GLY A 69 23.52 26.51 2.44
CA GLY A 69 23.79 27.92 2.20
C GLY A 69 22.82 28.58 1.22
N ALA A 70 21.71 27.92 0.87
CA ALA A 70 20.64 28.55 0.11
C ALA A 70 20.08 29.73 0.92
N PRO A 71 19.91 30.92 0.31
CA PRO A 71 19.38 32.08 1.01
C PRO A 71 17.89 31.89 1.32
N ASP A 72 17.38 32.54 2.36
CA ASP A 72 15.99 32.34 2.86
C ASP A 72 14.92 32.52 1.78
N HIS A 73 15.12 33.48 0.87
CA HIS A 73 14.18 33.75 -0.22
C HIS A 73 14.15 32.66 -1.31
N PHE A 74 15.16 31.77 -1.35
CA PHE A 74 15.24 30.71 -2.36
C PHE A 74 14.11 29.70 -2.22
N ALA A 75 13.66 29.42 -1.00
CA ALA A 75 12.55 28.50 -0.73
C ALA A 75 11.28 28.90 -1.50
N SER A 76 11.04 30.20 -1.65
CA SER A 76 9.91 30.83 -2.35
C SER A 76 10.21 31.19 -3.80
N PHE A 77 11.43 30.95 -4.31
CA PHE A 77 11.75 31.25 -5.71
C PHE A 77 10.81 30.47 -6.65
N HIS A 78 10.25 31.16 -7.63
CA HIS A 78 9.25 30.60 -8.53
C HIS A 78 9.63 30.95 -9.97
N LEU A 79 9.98 29.93 -10.76
CA LEU A 79 10.47 30.12 -12.13
C LEU A 79 9.35 30.53 -13.11
N GLY A 80 8.10 30.26 -12.76
CA GLY A 80 6.90 30.62 -13.53
C GLY A 80 5.67 29.87 -13.02
N ASP A 81 4.47 30.36 -13.32
CA ASP A 81 3.19 30.03 -12.65
C ASP A 81 2.83 28.55 -12.53
N LYS A 82 3.40 27.67 -13.37
CA LYS A 82 3.11 26.22 -13.37
C LYS A 82 4.22 25.37 -12.74
N THR A 83 5.25 26.00 -12.19
CA THR A 83 6.41 25.30 -11.59
C THR A 83 6.25 25.14 -10.08
N ARG A 84 6.88 24.12 -9.49
CA ARG A 84 6.97 24.04 -8.03
C ARG A 84 8.10 24.95 -7.55
N THR A 85 7.89 25.62 -6.42
CA THR A 85 8.98 26.30 -5.70
C THR A 85 9.96 25.27 -5.12
N PRO A 86 11.22 25.64 -4.79
CA PRO A 86 12.14 24.74 -4.11
C PRO A 86 11.57 24.12 -2.83
N ALA A 87 10.81 24.89 -2.03
CA ALA A 87 10.13 24.37 -0.85
C ALA A 87 9.09 23.28 -1.19
N GLN A 88 8.27 23.50 -2.24
CA GLN A 88 7.30 22.52 -2.71
C GLN A 88 7.97 21.26 -3.28
N ILE A 89 9.11 21.40 -3.95
CA ILE A 89 9.91 20.26 -4.42
C ILE A 89 10.42 19.45 -3.23
N LEU A 90 10.97 20.11 -2.21
CA LEU A 90 11.48 19.42 -1.02
C LEU A 90 10.38 18.73 -0.22
N ALA A 91 9.22 19.36 -0.05
CA ALA A 91 8.05 18.74 0.56
C ALA A 91 7.62 17.48 -0.21
N HIS A 92 7.53 17.59 -1.54
CA HIS A 92 7.22 16.46 -2.40
C HIS A 92 8.24 15.32 -2.30
N MET A 93 9.54 15.63 -2.17
CA MET A 93 10.57 14.61 -1.90
C MET A 93 10.32 13.88 -0.58
N GLY A 94 9.84 14.58 0.45
CA GLY A 94 9.37 13.98 1.71
C GLY A 94 8.25 12.97 1.46
N ASP A 95 7.19 13.38 0.75
CA ASP A 95 6.06 12.52 0.41
C ASP A 95 6.50 11.23 -0.32
N LEU A 96 7.50 11.34 -1.22
CA LEU A 96 8.04 10.18 -1.93
C LEU A 96 8.70 9.17 -0.99
N PHE A 97 9.42 9.62 0.04
CA PHE A 97 10.06 8.71 0.99
C PHE A 97 9.08 8.12 2.00
N ASP A 98 8.04 8.83 2.39
CA ASP A 98 6.94 8.26 3.17
C ASP A 98 6.20 7.18 2.35
N TRP A 99 5.97 7.43 1.06
CA TRP A 99 5.40 6.41 0.18
C TRP A 99 6.34 5.20 0.01
N ALA A 100 7.64 5.43 -0.20
CA ALA A 100 8.63 4.35 -0.28
C ALA A 100 8.65 3.49 0.99
N LEU A 101 8.55 4.10 2.16
CA LEU A 101 8.45 3.39 3.44
C LEU A 101 7.18 2.54 3.53
N SER A 102 6.04 3.07 3.06
CA SER A 102 4.77 2.33 3.03
C SER A 102 4.86 1.06 2.17
N ILE A 103 5.54 1.15 1.02
CA ILE A 103 5.81 -0.01 0.14
C ILE A 103 6.72 -1.01 0.87
N ALA A 104 7.81 -0.54 1.46
CA ALA A 104 8.78 -1.39 2.16
C ALA A 104 8.18 -2.12 3.38
N LYS A 105 7.16 -1.54 4.01
CA LYS A 105 6.39 -2.15 5.10
C LYS A 105 5.24 -3.04 4.62
N GLY A 106 5.02 -3.19 3.31
CA GLY A 106 3.90 -3.94 2.76
C GLY A 106 2.53 -3.30 3.07
N GLN A 107 2.49 -2.00 3.41
CA GLN A 107 1.27 -1.33 3.86
C GLN A 107 0.23 -1.17 2.76
N GLN A 108 0.57 -1.36 1.49
CA GLN A 108 -0.39 -1.26 0.38
C GLN A 108 -1.52 -2.29 0.51
N VAL A 109 -1.21 -3.51 0.96
CA VAL A 109 -2.22 -4.56 1.21
C VAL A 109 -3.09 -4.16 2.41
N ALA A 110 -2.47 -3.71 3.50
CA ALA A 110 -3.21 -3.25 4.69
C ALA A 110 -4.12 -2.06 4.37
N ARG A 111 -3.68 -1.13 3.52
CA ARG A 111 -4.47 0.01 3.06
C ARG A 111 -5.69 -0.40 2.25
N PHE A 112 -5.55 -1.41 1.38
CA PHE A 112 -6.68 -1.94 0.61
C PHE A 112 -7.78 -2.49 1.53
N PHE A 113 -7.43 -3.39 2.46
CA PHE A 113 -8.41 -3.96 3.40
C PHE A 113 -8.96 -2.92 4.38
N ALA A 114 -8.15 -1.95 4.82
CA ALA A 114 -8.64 -0.84 5.64
C ALA A 114 -9.66 0.04 4.88
N ALA A 115 -9.49 0.23 3.57
CA ALA A 115 -10.46 0.96 2.74
C ALA A 115 -11.77 0.19 2.59
N LEU A 116 -11.71 -1.13 2.35
CA LEU A 116 -12.90 -2.00 2.36
C LEU A 116 -13.65 -1.91 3.68
N LYS A 117 -12.93 -2.01 4.80
CA LYS A 117 -13.51 -1.90 6.14
C LYS A 117 -14.20 -0.55 6.36
N LYS A 118 -13.56 0.56 6.02
CA LYS A 118 -14.18 1.89 6.16
C LYS A 118 -15.46 2.02 5.34
N PHE A 119 -15.48 1.42 4.15
CA PHE A 119 -16.66 1.44 3.29
C PHE A 119 -17.79 0.57 3.89
N ASP A 120 -17.51 -0.63 4.37
CA ASP A 120 -18.48 -1.50 5.06
C ASP A 120 -18.99 -0.89 6.38
N ASP A 121 -18.12 -0.24 7.16
CA ASP A 121 -18.49 0.50 8.36
C ASP A 121 -19.50 1.63 8.03
N TYR A 122 -19.36 2.27 6.87
CA TYR A 122 -20.35 3.25 6.39
C TYR A 122 -21.65 2.57 5.94
N LEU A 123 -21.56 1.47 5.17
CA LEU A 123 -22.74 0.72 4.71
C LEU A 123 -23.56 0.10 5.86
N SER A 124 -22.91 -0.22 6.98
CA SER A 124 -23.55 -0.71 8.21
C SER A 124 -24.09 0.39 9.13
N SER A 125 -23.81 1.65 8.81
CA SER A 125 -24.31 2.81 9.56
C SER A 125 -25.74 3.18 9.18
N THR A 126 -26.30 4.16 9.89
CA THR A 126 -27.62 4.75 9.57
C THR A 126 -27.53 5.93 8.59
N GLU A 127 -26.34 6.29 8.13
CA GLU A 127 -26.14 7.43 7.23
C GLU A 127 -26.72 7.15 5.83
N PRO A 128 -27.30 8.15 5.16
CA PRO A 128 -27.86 7.95 3.83
C PRO A 128 -26.77 7.66 2.79
N LEU A 129 -27.10 6.84 1.78
CA LEU A 129 -26.27 6.70 0.59
C LEU A 129 -26.44 7.92 -0.31
N HIS A 130 -25.33 8.62 -0.58
CA HIS A 130 -25.30 9.75 -1.52
C HIS A 130 -25.10 9.31 -2.98
N GLY A 131 -25.90 8.32 -3.42
CA GLY A 131 -25.87 7.68 -4.73
C GLY A 131 -26.75 6.42 -4.74
N SER A 132 -27.07 5.87 -5.92
CA SER A 132 -27.81 4.60 -5.99
C SER A 132 -26.91 3.41 -5.64
N ALA A 133 -27.46 2.40 -4.97
CA ALA A 133 -26.74 1.17 -4.67
C ALA A 133 -26.23 0.51 -5.96
N GLU A 134 -27.02 0.56 -7.04
CA GLU A 134 -26.65 0.07 -8.36
C GLU A 134 -25.46 0.84 -8.94
N GLY A 135 -25.42 2.17 -8.80
CA GLY A 135 -24.31 2.99 -9.30
C GLY A 135 -23.01 2.73 -8.53
N ILE A 136 -23.12 2.55 -7.21
CA ILE A 136 -21.98 2.16 -6.35
C ILE A 136 -21.47 0.76 -6.73
N PHE A 137 -22.37 -0.18 -7.01
CA PHE A 137 -21.99 -1.50 -7.49
C PHE A 137 -21.32 -1.44 -8.89
N GLN A 138 -21.98 -0.81 -9.86
CA GLN A 138 -21.55 -0.74 -11.25
C GLN A 138 -20.22 -0.01 -11.45
N GLY A 139 -19.97 1.03 -10.65
CA GLY A 139 -18.73 1.80 -10.68
C GLY A 139 -17.65 1.12 -9.84
N PRO A 140 -17.42 1.59 -8.60
CA PRO A 140 -16.24 1.21 -7.84
C PRO A 140 -16.16 -0.28 -7.48
N VAL A 141 -17.27 -0.95 -7.18
CA VAL A 141 -17.23 -2.38 -6.76
C VAL A 141 -16.92 -3.29 -7.95
N ALA A 142 -17.63 -3.15 -9.06
CA ALA A 142 -17.40 -3.96 -10.26
C ALA A 142 -16.01 -3.71 -10.86
N ASP A 143 -15.51 -2.46 -10.83
CA ASP A 143 -14.16 -2.13 -11.28
C ASP A 143 -13.08 -2.83 -10.42
N ALA A 144 -13.27 -2.85 -9.09
CA ALA A 144 -12.39 -3.60 -8.20
C ALA A 144 -12.39 -5.11 -8.50
N LEU A 145 -13.56 -5.72 -8.77
CA LEU A 145 -13.65 -7.13 -9.16
C LEU A 145 -12.89 -7.45 -10.46
N ASN A 146 -12.96 -6.56 -11.46
CA ASN A 146 -12.21 -6.70 -12.70
C ASN A 146 -10.69 -6.62 -12.47
N HIS A 147 -10.24 -5.70 -11.63
CA HIS A 147 -8.83 -5.58 -11.28
C HIS A 147 -8.31 -6.77 -10.45
N ILE A 148 -9.14 -7.39 -9.60
CA ILE A 148 -8.81 -8.66 -8.94
C ILE A 148 -8.56 -9.76 -9.98
N GLY A 149 -9.36 -9.82 -11.05
CA GLY A 149 -9.12 -10.73 -12.18
C GLY A 149 -7.77 -10.50 -12.86
N GLN A 150 -7.38 -9.24 -13.08
CA GLN A 150 -6.06 -8.90 -13.63
C GLN A 150 -4.91 -9.35 -12.71
N ILE A 151 -5.05 -9.17 -11.39
CA ILE A 151 -4.06 -9.65 -10.41
C ILE A 151 -3.94 -11.18 -10.46
N ALA A 152 -5.07 -11.90 -10.52
CA ALA A 152 -5.09 -13.36 -10.62
C ALA A 152 -4.40 -13.85 -11.91
N MET A 153 -4.63 -13.16 -13.03
CA MET A 153 -3.93 -13.42 -14.29
C MET A 153 -2.41 -13.19 -14.18
N LEU A 154 -1.99 -12.05 -13.60
CA LEU A 154 -0.57 -11.72 -13.41
C LEU A 154 0.14 -12.74 -12.51
N ARG A 155 -0.54 -13.25 -11.48
CA ARG A 155 -0.04 -14.33 -10.64
C ARG A 155 0.29 -15.59 -11.45
N ARG A 156 -0.57 -15.99 -12.39
CA ARG A 156 -0.32 -17.11 -13.30
C ARG A 156 0.88 -16.84 -14.22
N LEU A 157 0.96 -15.65 -14.82
CA LEU A 157 2.07 -15.26 -15.69
C LEU A 157 3.42 -15.20 -14.96
N ALA A 158 3.41 -14.84 -13.68
CA ALA A 158 4.59 -14.81 -12.81
C ALA A 158 4.99 -16.19 -12.25
N GLY A 159 4.35 -17.29 -12.69
CA GLY A 159 4.66 -18.64 -12.21
C GLY A 159 4.14 -18.96 -10.80
N SER A 160 3.18 -18.18 -10.29
CA SER A 160 2.57 -18.38 -8.96
C SER A 160 1.03 -18.34 -9.03
N PRO A 161 0.40 -19.29 -9.75
CA PRO A 161 -1.05 -19.30 -9.93
C PRO A 161 -1.80 -19.44 -8.59
N ILE A 162 -3.06 -18.99 -8.58
CA ILE A 162 -4.04 -19.38 -7.57
C ILE A 162 -4.80 -20.61 -8.05
N MET A 163 -5.20 -21.46 -7.10
CA MET A 163 -6.15 -22.54 -7.37
C MET A 163 -7.51 -21.95 -7.73
N GLY A 164 -8.22 -22.60 -8.63
CA GLY A 164 -9.63 -22.27 -8.88
C GLY A 164 -10.46 -22.64 -7.66
N GLU A 165 -11.47 -21.82 -7.34
CA GLU A 165 -12.41 -22.10 -6.25
C GLU A 165 -13.85 -21.97 -6.76
N ASN A 166 -14.74 -22.80 -6.24
CA ASN A 166 -16.17 -22.62 -6.44
C ASN A 166 -16.70 -21.53 -5.48
N TYR A 167 -16.71 -20.27 -5.93
CA TYR A 167 -17.20 -19.14 -5.15
C TYR A 167 -18.69 -19.23 -4.77
N TYR A 168 -19.51 -20.02 -5.48
CA TYR A 168 -20.90 -20.26 -5.08
C TYR A 168 -20.97 -21.05 -3.76
N ASN A 169 -19.98 -21.92 -3.50
CA ASN A 169 -19.89 -22.68 -2.26
C ASN A 169 -18.97 -22.05 -1.21
N ALA A 170 -18.30 -20.92 -1.51
CA ALA A 170 -17.37 -20.29 -0.59
C ALA A 170 -18.08 -19.69 0.64
N ASP A 171 -17.37 -19.64 1.77
CA ASP A 171 -17.87 -19.01 3.01
C ASP A 171 -17.59 -17.50 3.04
N ILE A 172 -18.32 -16.75 2.21
CA ILE A 172 -18.20 -15.28 2.15
C ILE A 172 -19.19 -14.67 3.14
N ALA A 173 -18.69 -13.92 4.12
CA ALA A 173 -19.48 -13.34 5.19
C ALA A 173 -19.35 -11.81 5.27
N VAL A 174 -20.47 -11.12 5.45
CA VAL A 174 -20.51 -9.66 5.68
C VAL A 174 -19.68 -9.31 6.92
N GLY A 175 -18.95 -8.19 6.86
CA GLY A 175 -18.08 -7.72 7.94
C GLY A 175 -16.71 -8.41 8.03
N ARG A 176 -16.45 -9.48 7.27
CA ARG A 176 -15.12 -10.12 7.19
C ARG A 176 -14.33 -9.56 6.01
N LEU A 177 -13.49 -8.56 6.26
CA LEU A 177 -12.85 -7.74 5.21
C LEU A 177 -11.32 -7.72 5.29
N GLY A 178 -10.72 -8.64 6.02
CA GLY A 178 -9.26 -8.75 6.18
C GLY A 178 -8.66 -9.91 5.40
N LEU A 179 -7.37 -10.16 5.64
CA LEU A 179 -6.64 -11.33 5.14
C LEU A 179 -7.11 -12.64 5.77
N ASP A 180 -7.79 -12.55 6.91
CA ASP A 180 -8.40 -13.64 7.67
C ASP A 180 -9.75 -14.07 7.05
N GLN A 181 -9.76 -14.33 5.75
CA GLN A 181 -10.89 -14.96 5.06
C GLN A 181 -11.00 -16.44 5.44
N SER A 182 -12.19 -17.00 5.28
CA SER A 182 -12.39 -18.44 5.43
C SER A 182 -11.50 -19.21 4.46
N ALA A 183 -11.01 -20.37 4.90
CA ALA A 183 -10.32 -21.30 4.03
C ALA A 183 -11.24 -21.73 2.86
N PRO A 184 -10.69 -21.94 1.66
CA PRO A 184 -11.46 -22.40 0.51
C PRO A 184 -12.23 -23.67 0.82
N ARG A 185 -13.51 -23.74 0.43
CA ARG A 185 -14.32 -24.94 0.68
C ARG A 185 -14.06 -26.04 -0.35
N ARG A 186 -13.75 -25.66 -1.58
CA ARG A 186 -13.44 -26.59 -2.68
C ARG A 186 -12.58 -25.92 -3.74
N GLU A 187 -11.33 -26.35 -3.83
CA GLU A 187 -10.38 -25.94 -4.86
C GLU A 187 -10.33 -26.93 -6.03
N PHE A 188 -9.88 -26.45 -7.19
CA PHE A 188 -9.60 -27.25 -8.38
C PHE A 188 -8.43 -26.65 -9.18
N GLU A 189 -7.71 -27.51 -9.90
CA GLU A 189 -6.62 -27.13 -10.82
C GLU A 189 -7.14 -26.49 -12.11
#